data_AF-A0A382GH13-F1
#
_entry.id   AF-A0A382GH13-F1
#
_cell.length_a   1.000
_cell.length_b   1.000
_cell.length_c   1.000
_cell.angle_alpha   90.00
_cell.angle_beta   90.00
_cell.angle_gamma   90.00
#
_symmetry.space_group_name_H-M   'P 1'
#
loop_
_entity.id
_entity.type
_entity.pdbx_description
1 polymer ?
#
loop_
_entity_poly.entity_id
_entity_poly.type
_entity_poly.pdbx_seq_one_letter_code
_entity_poly.pdbx_strand_id
1 'polypeptide(L)'
;MTKYKGSFLRSGIYQKIIKVIKTVLRIKLLLIISVTPLIFITMKKMKKILFICTGNSCRSQIAEGLLRDLAGDNFEVFSAGSHPSRVHPASIAVMAEWGIDISNHTSDWTNEYLDKSIDIVITVCDNANQACPTFPGDVKRIHWSIDDPFHGWGAEPADLEPYRETREILKEKIESFLNGETDR
;
A
#
# COMPACT_ATOMS: atom_id res chain seq x y z
N MET A 1 25.09 70.82 39.27
CA MET A 1 25.77 69.67 38.64
C MET A 1 24.76 68.53 38.52
N THR A 2 24.45 67.87 37.42
CA THR A 2 24.61 68.11 35.98
C THR A 2 23.57 67.17 35.35
N LYS A 3 22.72 67.68 34.46
CA LYS A 3 21.74 66.89 33.70
C LYS A 3 22.48 66.03 32.66
N TYR A 4 22.21 64.72 32.59
CA TYR A 4 22.44 63.93 31.37
C TYR A 4 21.16 63.19 31.00
N LYS A 5 20.43 63.73 30.02
CA LYS A 5 19.30 63.08 29.34
C LYS A 5 19.87 62.16 28.26
N GLY A 6 19.55 60.86 28.34
CA GLY A 6 19.86 59.89 27.29
C GLY A 6 19.04 60.16 26.03
N SER A 7 19.66 60.79 25.03
CA SER A 7 19.11 60.98 23.69
C SER A 7 19.85 60.06 22.69
N PHE A 8 19.66 58.75 22.80
CA PHE A 8 20.33 57.77 21.92
C PHE A 8 19.37 57.07 20.93
N LEU A 9 18.28 57.73 20.53
CA LEU A 9 17.27 57.14 19.62
C LEU A 9 16.87 58.04 18.43
N ARG A 10 17.66 59.08 18.11
CA ARG A 10 17.33 60.06 17.04
C ARG A 10 18.40 60.20 15.94
N SER A 11 19.22 59.18 15.68
CA SER A 11 20.06 59.21 14.47
C SER A 11 19.27 58.72 13.25
N GLY A 12 19.21 59.55 12.20
CA GLY A 12 18.54 59.19 10.94
C GLY A 12 19.12 57.94 10.26
N ILE A 13 20.33 57.55 10.65
CA ILE A 13 21.02 56.34 10.21
C ILE A 13 20.33 55.09 10.79
N TYR A 14 19.95 55.10 12.07
CA TYR A 14 19.27 53.96 12.70
C TYR A 14 17.89 53.70 12.07
N GLN A 15 17.14 54.76 11.79
CA GLN A 15 15.85 54.66 11.11
C GLN A 15 16.00 54.15 9.66
N LYS A 16 17.06 54.55 8.95
CA LYS A 16 17.39 54.00 7.62
C LYS A 16 17.75 52.52 7.69
N ILE A 17 18.56 52.10 8.67
CA ILE A 17 18.94 50.69 8.86
C ILE A 17 17.71 49.84 9.18
N ILE A 18 16.84 50.28 10.09
CA ILE A 18 15.60 49.57 10.42
C ILE A 18 14.69 49.45 9.18
N LYS A 19 14.61 50.49 8.34
CA LYS A 19 13.82 50.48 7.10
C LYS A 19 14.40 49.52 6.06
N VAL A 20 15.73 49.44 5.95
CA VAL A 20 16.42 48.49 5.07
C VAL A 20 16.22 47.06 5.57
N ILE A 21 16.43 46.81 6.87
CA ILE A 21 16.24 45.48 7.47
C ILE A 21 14.78 45.02 7.33
N LYS A 22 13.80 45.87 7.61
CA LYS A 22 12.37 45.55 7.43
C LYS A 22 12.02 45.25 5.97
N THR A 23 12.60 45.98 5.02
CA THR A 23 12.40 45.76 3.58
C THR A 23 13.03 44.44 3.13
N VAL A 24 14.26 44.16 3.56
CA VAL A 24 14.95 42.89 3.26
C VAL A 24 14.22 41.70 3.90
N LEU A 25 13.74 41.83 5.14
CA LEU A 25 12.92 40.78 5.80
C LEU A 25 11.61 40.53 5.05
N ARG A 26 10.93 41.59 4.58
CA ARG A 26 9.70 41.47 3.77
C ARG A 26 9.95 40.77 2.45
N ILE A 27 11.05 41.10 1.77
CA ILE A 27 11.44 40.48 0.48
C ILE A 27 11.83 39.01 0.69
N LYS A 28 12.56 38.67 1.77
CA LYS A 28 12.92 37.29 2.11
C LYS A 28 11.68 36.46 2.48
N LEU A 29 10.70 37.06 3.16
CA LEU A 29 9.43 36.42 3.50
C LEU A 29 8.55 36.20 2.26
N LEU A 30 8.48 37.16 1.34
CA LEU A 30 7.75 37.03 0.06
C LEU A 30 8.38 35.99 -0.88
N LEU A 31 9.70 35.85 -0.90
CA LEU A 31 10.40 34.83 -1.68
C LEU A 31 10.21 33.41 -1.12
N ILE A 32 10.09 33.23 0.20
CA ILE A 32 9.83 31.91 0.81
C ILE A 32 8.39 31.45 0.52
N ILE A 33 7.42 32.37 0.48
CA ILE A 33 6.01 32.05 0.19
C ILE A 33 5.78 31.75 -1.31
N SER A 34 6.64 32.26 -2.19
CA SER A 34 6.57 32.03 -3.65
C SER A 34 7.08 30.66 -4.10
N VAL A 35 7.84 29.94 -3.27
CA VAL A 35 8.33 28.57 -3.58
C VAL A 35 7.49 27.47 -2.92
N THR A 36 6.45 27.85 -2.18
CA THR A 36 5.50 26.90 -1.59
C THR A 36 4.17 26.81 -2.34
N PRO A 37 4.14 26.59 -3.67
CA PRO A 37 3.05 25.86 -4.30
C PRO A 37 3.45 24.43 -4.70
N LEU A 38 4.69 23.98 -4.42
CA LEU A 38 5.19 22.68 -4.89
C LEU A 38 5.20 21.54 -3.85
N ILE A 39 4.94 21.82 -2.57
CA ILE A 39 4.94 20.78 -1.50
C ILE A 39 3.51 20.31 -1.15
N PHE A 40 2.48 20.89 -1.78
CA PHE A 40 1.15 20.30 -1.83
C PHE A 40 1.02 19.40 -3.06
N ILE A 41 1.99 18.51 -3.27
CA ILE A 41 1.67 17.25 -3.95
C ILE A 41 0.66 16.61 -3.02
N THR A 42 -0.62 16.57 -3.41
CA THR A 42 -1.60 15.75 -2.72
C THR A 42 -1.05 14.33 -2.72
N MET A 43 -0.47 13.92 -1.59
CA MET A 43 -0.10 12.53 -1.35
C MET A 43 -1.39 11.74 -1.42
N LYS A 44 -1.71 11.23 -2.61
CA LYS A 44 -2.83 10.32 -2.82
C LYS A 44 -2.52 9.12 -1.92
N LYS A 45 -3.29 8.97 -0.84
CA LYS A 45 -3.15 7.84 0.09
C LYS A 45 -3.21 6.55 -0.74
N MET A 46 -2.16 5.73 -0.68
CA MET A 46 -2.14 4.43 -1.33
C MET A 46 -3.26 3.58 -0.75
N LYS A 47 -4.01 2.90 -1.62
CA LYS A 47 -5.09 2.03 -1.16
C LYS A 47 -4.50 0.73 -0.62
N LYS A 48 -5.01 0.27 0.52
CA LYS A 48 -4.64 -1.00 1.15
C LYS A 48 -5.56 -2.11 0.66
N ILE A 49 -4.99 -3.17 0.10
CA ILE A 49 -5.72 -4.32 -0.44
C ILE A 49 -5.34 -5.57 0.34
N LEU A 50 -6.33 -6.35 0.76
CA LEU A 50 -6.14 -7.62 1.45
C LEU A 50 -6.75 -8.78 0.66
N PHE A 51 -5.92 -9.72 0.23
CA PHE A 51 -6.36 -10.99 -0.34
C PHE A 51 -6.58 -12.04 0.75
N ILE A 52 -7.76 -12.68 0.77
CA ILE A 52 -8.08 -13.69 1.78
C ILE A 52 -8.40 -15.02 1.11
N CYS A 53 -7.71 -16.08 1.53
CA CYS A 53 -8.09 -17.46 1.25
C CYS A 53 -8.26 -18.25 2.57
N THR A 54 -8.46 -19.56 2.50
CA THR A 54 -8.52 -20.38 3.71
C THR A 54 -7.17 -20.44 4.43
N GLY A 55 -6.14 -20.94 3.74
CA GLY A 55 -4.88 -21.33 4.36
C GLY A 55 -3.76 -20.29 4.37
N ASN A 56 -3.98 -19.13 3.75
CA ASN A 56 -2.93 -18.16 3.38
C ASN A 56 -1.65 -18.82 2.87
N SER A 57 -1.82 -19.82 1.99
CA SER A 57 -0.77 -20.75 1.58
C SER A 57 -0.50 -20.68 0.08
N CYS A 58 -1.57 -20.72 -0.73
CA CYS A 58 -1.47 -20.78 -2.19
C CYS A 58 -2.07 -19.55 -2.88
N ARG A 59 -3.38 -19.54 -3.13
CA ARG A 59 -4.10 -18.52 -3.92
C ARG A 59 -3.82 -17.08 -3.48
N SER A 60 -3.98 -16.78 -2.19
CA SER A 60 -3.79 -15.41 -1.71
C SER A 60 -2.33 -14.96 -1.74
N GLN A 61 -1.37 -15.89 -1.62
CA GLN A 61 0.07 -15.60 -1.72
C GLN A 61 0.46 -15.26 -3.16
N ILE A 62 -0.02 -16.07 -4.11
CA ILE A 62 0.11 -15.82 -5.55
C ILE A 62 -0.52 -14.46 -5.91
N ALA A 63 -1.73 -14.18 -5.41
CA ALA A 63 -2.43 -12.93 -5.66
C ALA A 63 -1.68 -11.70 -5.13
N GLU A 64 -1.13 -11.77 -3.90
CA GLU A 64 -0.32 -10.69 -3.32
C GLU A 64 0.93 -10.41 -4.18
N GLY A 65 1.66 -11.47 -4.56
CA GLY A 65 2.85 -11.34 -5.42
C GLY A 65 2.51 -10.71 -6.78
N LEU A 66 1.48 -11.24 -7.46
CA LEU A 66 1.06 -10.74 -8.77
C LEU A 66 0.63 -9.27 -8.72
N LEU A 67 -0.18 -8.87 -7.73
CA LEU A 67 -0.65 -7.49 -7.68
C LEU A 67 0.49 -6.51 -7.38
N ARG A 68 1.43 -6.87 -6.50
CA ARG A 68 2.62 -6.05 -6.24
C ARG A 68 3.46 -5.86 -7.50
N ASP A 69 3.67 -6.93 -8.27
CA ASP A 69 4.43 -6.89 -9.52
C ASP A 69 3.73 -6.03 -10.59
N LEU A 70 2.45 -6.30 -10.85
CA LEU A 70 1.69 -5.65 -11.92
C LEU A 70 1.36 -4.18 -11.63
N ALA A 71 1.13 -3.82 -10.37
CA ALA A 71 0.68 -2.47 -10.00
C ALA A 71 1.77 -1.60 -9.38
N GLY A 72 2.96 -2.15 -9.07
CA GLY A 72 4.04 -1.44 -8.39
C GLY A 72 3.56 -0.74 -7.11
N ASP A 73 4.01 0.49 -6.88
CA ASP A 73 3.71 1.28 -5.68
C ASP A 73 2.31 1.93 -5.68
N ASN A 74 1.37 1.48 -6.52
CA ASN A 74 0.02 2.03 -6.54
C ASN A 74 -0.86 1.53 -5.37
N PHE A 75 -0.50 0.39 -4.79
CA PHE A 75 -1.25 -0.26 -3.71
C PHE A 75 -0.32 -0.78 -2.61
N GLU A 76 -0.81 -0.75 -1.38
CA GLU A 76 -0.21 -1.50 -0.28
C GLU A 76 -0.95 -2.84 -0.18
N VAL A 77 -0.30 -3.93 -0.58
CA VAL A 77 -0.95 -5.23 -0.76
C VAL A 77 -0.57 -6.18 0.36
N PHE A 78 -1.56 -6.92 0.86
CA PHE A 78 -1.43 -7.93 1.91
C PHE A 78 -2.18 -9.21 1.52
N SER A 79 -1.87 -10.30 2.19
CA SER A 79 -2.69 -11.50 2.17
C SER A 79 -2.85 -12.11 3.57
N ALA A 80 -3.95 -12.82 3.77
CA ALA A 80 -4.25 -13.48 5.03
C ALA A 80 -5.15 -14.72 4.84
N GLY A 81 -5.37 -15.44 5.93
CA GLY A 81 -6.09 -16.71 5.97
C GLY A 81 -7.11 -16.76 7.09
N SER A 82 -8.24 -17.43 6.84
CA SER A 82 -9.17 -17.77 7.92
C SER A 82 -8.63 -18.87 8.83
N HIS A 83 -7.76 -19.74 8.33
CA HIS A 83 -7.00 -20.77 9.05
C HIS A 83 -5.60 -20.86 8.41
N PRO A 84 -4.72 -19.87 8.65
CA PRO A 84 -3.39 -19.82 8.04
C PRO A 84 -2.54 -21.02 8.41
N SER A 85 -1.55 -21.29 7.55
CA SER A 85 -0.65 -22.44 7.69
C SER A 85 0.80 -21.98 7.47
N ARG A 86 1.37 -22.29 6.31
CA ARG A 86 2.65 -21.77 5.82
C ARG A 86 2.52 -21.46 4.34
N VAL A 87 3.38 -20.59 3.82
CA VAL A 87 3.46 -20.35 2.36
C VAL A 87 3.81 -21.65 1.65
N HIS A 88 3.04 -21.99 0.61
CA HIS A 88 3.21 -23.26 -0.08
C HIS A 88 4.47 -23.24 -0.96
N PRO A 89 5.37 -24.24 -0.88
CA PRO A 89 6.57 -24.28 -1.72
C PRO A 89 6.26 -24.24 -3.23
N ALA A 90 5.20 -24.93 -3.68
CA ALA A 90 4.77 -24.87 -5.08
C ALA A 90 4.32 -23.46 -5.50
N SER A 91 3.70 -22.68 -4.61
CA SER A 91 3.34 -21.28 -4.90
C SER A 91 4.58 -20.40 -5.06
N ILE A 92 5.60 -20.60 -4.21
CA ILE A 92 6.89 -19.93 -4.37
C ILE A 92 7.52 -20.31 -5.71
N ALA A 93 7.52 -21.61 -6.04
CA ALA A 93 8.12 -22.12 -7.27
C ALA A 93 7.47 -21.53 -8.54
N VAL A 94 6.12 -21.55 -8.65
CA VAL A 94 5.44 -21.00 -9.84
C VAL A 94 5.58 -19.48 -9.93
N MET A 95 5.68 -18.76 -8.82
CA MET A 95 5.92 -17.31 -8.87
C MET A 95 7.35 -16.99 -9.30
N ALA A 96 8.33 -17.80 -8.86
CA ALA A 96 9.72 -17.66 -9.28
C ALA A 96 9.93 -17.91 -10.79
N GLU A 97 9.08 -18.73 -11.45
CA GLU A 97 9.10 -18.88 -12.92
C GLU A 97 8.90 -17.55 -13.66
N TRP A 98 8.20 -16.60 -13.03
CA TRP A 98 7.95 -15.25 -13.56
C TRP A 98 8.88 -14.19 -12.96
N GLY A 99 9.88 -14.61 -12.18
CA GLY A 99 10.80 -13.69 -11.50
C GLY A 99 10.18 -12.97 -10.29
N ILE A 100 9.02 -13.41 -9.80
CA ILE A 100 8.35 -12.83 -8.63
C ILE A 100 8.72 -13.65 -7.39
N ASP A 101 9.52 -13.07 -6.49
CA ASP A 101 9.92 -13.72 -5.25
C ASP A 101 8.90 -13.49 -4.12
N ILE A 102 8.21 -14.55 -3.72
CA ILE A 102 7.32 -14.58 -2.55
C ILE A 102 7.88 -15.45 -1.40
N SER A 103 9.15 -15.86 -1.46
CA SER A 103 9.75 -16.76 -0.47
C SER A 103 9.83 -16.18 0.95
N ASN A 104 9.84 -14.85 1.05
CA ASN A 104 9.86 -14.11 2.31
C ASN A 104 8.48 -13.75 2.85
N HIS A 105 7.40 -14.13 2.16
CA HIS A 105 6.04 -13.93 2.66
C HIS A 105 5.76 -14.77 3.92
N THR A 106 4.77 -14.34 4.68
CA THR A 106 4.28 -15.04 5.88
C THR A 106 2.85 -15.54 5.68
N SER A 107 2.42 -16.47 6.53
CA SER A 107 1.05 -17.01 6.52
C SER A 107 0.30 -16.47 7.74
N ASP A 108 -0.52 -15.45 7.54
CA ASP A 108 -1.06 -14.60 8.61
C ASP A 108 -2.57 -14.81 8.83
N TRP A 109 -3.04 -14.53 10.04
CA TRP A 109 -4.48 -14.57 10.33
C TRP A 109 -5.19 -13.34 9.80
N THR A 110 -6.38 -13.52 9.21
CA THR A 110 -7.22 -12.40 8.75
C THR A 110 -7.48 -11.36 9.84
N ASN A 111 -7.61 -11.78 11.10
CA ASN A 111 -7.90 -10.89 12.22
C ASN A 111 -6.77 -9.89 12.52
N GLU A 112 -5.53 -10.18 12.13
CA GLU A 112 -4.39 -9.28 12.30
C GLU A 112 -4.51 -8.00 11.46
N TYR A 113 -5.40 -8.02 10.47
CA TYR A 113 -5.61 -6.94 9.52
C TYR A 113 -6.84 -6.07 9.80
N LEU A 114 -7.64 -6.38 10.84
CA LEU A 114 -8.87 -5.62 11.14
C LEU A 114 -8.60 -4.14 11.46
N ASP A 115 -7.51 -3.86 12.17
CA ASP A 115 -7.14 -2.49 12.56
C ASP A 115 -6.17 -1.83 11.55
N LYS A 116 -5.89 -2.47 10.41
CA LYS A 116 -4.94 -1.96 9.40
C LYS A 116 -5.55 -0.96 8.42
N SER A 117 -6.82 -0.58 8.62
CA SER A 117 -7.56 0.35 7.74
C SER A 117 -7.56 -0.10 6.28
N ILE A 118 -7.89 -1.38 6.06
CA ILE A 118 -7.99 -1.99 4.73
C ILE A 118 -9.07 -1.27 3.92
N ASP A 119 -8.77 -0.86 2.68
CA ASP A 119 -9.72 -0.17 1.81
C ASP A 119 -10.49 -1.17 0.92
N ILE A 120 -9.85 -2.28 0.53
CA ILE A 120 -10.43 -3.32 -0.33
C ILE A 120 -10.08 -4.71 0.21
N VAL A 121 -11.08 -5.56 0.37
CA VAL A 121 -10.91 -6.99 0.69
C VAL A 121 -11.32 -7.81 -0.53
N ILE A 122 -10.45 -8.73 -0.94
CA ILE A 122 -10.69 -9.64 -2.06
C ILE A 122 -10.60 -11.09 -1.54
N THR A 123 -11.73 -11.79 -1.51
CA THR A 123 -11.76 -13.21 -1.12
C THR A 123 -11.60 -14.08 -2.35
N VAL A 124 -10.59 -14.96 -2.36
CA VAL A 124 -10.22 -15.77 -3.54
C VAL A 124 -10.66 -17.24 -3.46
N CYS A 125 -11.51 -17.57 -2.48
CA CYS A 125 -12.21 -18.85 -2.41
C CYS A 125 -13.52 -18.71 -1.61
N ASP A 126 -14.45 -19.62 -1.85
CA ASP A 126 -15.80 -19.56 -1.24
C ASP A 126 -15.77 -19.68 0.28
N ASN A 127 -14.91 -20.58 0.81
CA ASN A 127 -14.75 -20.74 2.25
C ASN A 127 -14.22 -19.46 2.91
N ALA A 128 -13.27 -18.77 2.29
CA ALA A 128 -12.81 -17.47 2.77
C ALA A 128 -13.91 -16.43 2.69
N ASN A 129 -14.73 -16.44 1.64
CA ASN A 129 -15.86 -15.53 1.51
C ASN A 129 -16.87 -15.67 2.65
N GLN A 130 -17.20 -16.91 3.00
CA GLN A 130 -18.11 -17.23 4.11
C GLN A 130 -17.51 -16.90 5.48
N ALA A 131 -16.24 -17.20 5.70
CA ALA A 131 -15.55 -16.97 6.97
C ALA A 131 -15.02 -15.54 7.17
N CYS A 132 -15.05 -14.70 6.12
CA CYS A 132 -14.45 -13.37 6.16
C CYS A 132 -15.20 -12.46 7.14
N PRO A 133 -14.51 -11.92 8.18
CA PRO A 133 -15.12 -11.05 9.15
C PRO A 133 -15.55 -9.72 8.52
N THR A 134 -16.35 -8.97 9.28
CA THR A 134 -16.65 -7.58 8.93
C THR A 134 -15.45 -6.71 9.29
N PHE A 135 -14.90 -6.02 8.30
CA PHE A 135 -13.85 -5.02 8.51
C PHE A 135 -14.48 -3.68 8.93
N PRO A 136 -13.85 -2.93 9.85
CA PRO A 136 -14.34 -1.62 10.25
C PRO A 136 -14.15 -0.59 9.11
N GLY A 137 -15.11 0.32 8.97
CA GLY A 137 -15.08 1.39 7.97
C GLY A 137 -15.79 1.03 6.66
N ASP A 138 -15.56 1.85 5.63
CA ASP A 138 -16.12 1.66 4.29
C ASP A 138 -15.17 0.82 3.43
N VAL A 139 -15.27 -0.50 3.57
CA VAL A 139 -14.37 -1.46 2.89
C VAL A 139 -15.08 -2.06 1.68
N LYS A 140 -14.49 -1.89 0.49
CA LYS A 140 -15.00 -2.55 -0.71
C LYS A 140 -14.70 -4.05 -0.64
N ARG A 141 -15.72 -4.89 -0.78
CA ARG A 141 -15.58 -6.35 -0.85
C ARG A 141 -15.71 -6.84 -2.29
N ILE A 142 -14.78 -7.68 -2.72
CA ILE A 142 -14.76 -8.38 -4.00
C ILE A 142 -14.57 -9.86 -3.71
N HIS A 143 -15.17 -10.71 -4.53
CA HIS A 143 -15.04 -12.16 -4.41
C HIS A 143 -14.73 -12.80 -5.75
N TRP A 144 -13.71 -13.64 -5.78
CA TRP A 144 -13.37 -14.52 -6.89
C TRP A 144 -13.42 -15.97 -6.41
N SER A 145 -14.26 -16.79 -7.04
CA SER A 145 -14.30 -18.22 -6.77
C SER A 145 -13.22 -18.90 -7.61
N ILE A 146 -12.16 -19.38 -6.96
CA ILE A 146 -11.00 -20.02 -7.59
C ILE A 146 -10.77 -21.34 -6.89
N ASP A 147 -10.65 -22.40 -7.69
CA ASP A 147 -10.41 -23.77 -7.22
C ASP A 147 -9.12 -23.86 -6.41
N ASP A 148 -9.06 -24.81 -5.48
CA ASP A 148 -7.88 -25.00 -4.64
C ASP A 148 -6.80 -25.78 -5.40
N PRO A 149 -5.61 -25.21 -5.68
CA PRO A 149 -4.55 -25.96 -6.34
C PRO A 149 -3.89 -27.00 -5.43
N PHE A 150 -4.19 -26.99 -4.12
CA PHE A 150 -3.51 -27.86 -3.15
C PHE A 150 -3.86 -29.35 -3.36
N HIS A 151 -2.83 -30.16 -3.61
CA HIS A 151 -2.93 -31.63 -3.71
C HIS A 151 -1.80 -32.36 -2.99
N GLY A 152 -1.06 -31.65 -2.12
CA GLY A 152 0.06 -32.17 -1.36
C GLY A 152 1.11 -31.10 -1.10
N TRP A 153 2.05 -31.36 -0.19
CA TRP A 153 3.12 -30.41 0.15
C TRP A 153 4.35 -30.46 -0.76
N GLY A 154 4.30 -31.28 -1.82
CA GLY A 154 5.33 -31.36 -2.84
C GLY A 154 5.42 -30.09 -3.67
N ALA A 155 6.56 -29.90 -4.32
CA ALA A 155 6.78 -28.85 -5.31
C ALA A 155 7.64 -29.37 -6.47
N GLU A 156 7.51 -30.67 -6.74
CA GLU A 156 8.16 -31.27 -7.91
C GLU A 156 7.54 -30.69 -9.18
N PRO A 157 8.31 -30.51 -10.27
CA PRO A 157 7.81 -29.87 -11.50
C PRO A 157 6.51 -30.49 -12.07
N ALA A 158 6.28 -31.79 -11.83
CA ALA A 158 5.09 -32.51 -12.26
C ALA A 158 3.81 -32.12 -11.50
N ASP A 159 3.95 -31.58 -10.29
CA ASP A 159 2.85 -31.19 -9.40
C ASP A 159 2.48 -29.69 -9.54
N LEU A 160 3.21 -28.94 -10.37
CA LEU A 160 3.06 -27.48 -10.43
C LEU A 160 1.91 -27.01 -11.33
N GLU A 161 1.37 -27.86 -12.21
CA GLU A 161 0.34 -27.46 -13.19
C GLU A 161 -0.89 -26.79 -12.55
N PRO A 162 -1.54 -27.34 -11.50
CA PRO A 162 -2.68 -26.67 -10.87
C PRO A 162 -2.35 -25.30 -10.28
N TYR A 163 -1.10 -25.10 -9.82
CA TYR A 163 -0.63 -23.83 -9.29
C TYR A 163 -0.35 -22.82 -10.40
N ARG A 164 0.13 -23.27 -11.57
CA ARG A 164 0.29 -22.44 -12.77
C ARG A 164 -1.07 -21.98 -13.28
N GLU A 165 -2.04 -22.90 -13.42
CA GLU A 165 -3.41 -22.57 -13.80
C GLU A 165 -4.02 -21.53 -12.85
N THR A 166 -3.85 -21.72 -11.54
CA THR A 166 -4.28 -20.75 -10.52
C THR A 166 -3.61 -19.38 -10.70
N ARG A 167 -2.30 -19.35 -11.01
CA ARG A 167 -1.56 -18.11 -11.27
C ARG A 167 -2.10 -17.37 -12.50
N GLU A 168 -2.38 -18.07 -13.60
CA GLU A 168 -2.96 -17.46 -14.80
C GLU A 168 -4.35 -16.88 -14.53
N ILE A 169 -5.23 -17.63 -13.88
CA ILE A 169 -6.58 -17.17 -13.50
C ILE A 169 -6.50 -15.91 -12.62
N LEU A 170 -5.60 -15.91 -11.63
CA LEU A 170 -5.39 -14.76 -10.75
C LEU A 170 -4.84 -13.55 -11.50
N LYS A 171 -3.92 -13.77 -12.45
CA LYS A 171 -3.38 -12.69 -13.30
C LYS A 171 -4.50 -12.03 -14.09
N GLU A 172 -5.35 -12.80 -14.77
CA GLU A 172 -6.47 -12.27 -15.56
C GLU A 172 -7.45 -11.47 -14.69
N LYS A 173 -7.81 -12.01 -13.51
CA LYS A 173 -8.68 -11.32 -12.54
C LYS A 173 -8.07 -10.02 -12.02
N ILE A 174 -6.77 -10.01 -11.75
CA ILE A 174 -6.04 -8.81 -11.30
C ILE A 174 -5.97 -7.76 -12.42
N GLU A 175 -5.65 -8.16 -13.66
CA GLU A 175 -5.62 -7.25 -14.80
C GLU A 175 -6.99 -6.60 -15.05
N SER A 176 -8.07 -7.39 -15.00
CA SER A 176 -9.44 -6.88 -15.09
C SER A 176 -9.77 -5.89 -13.97
N PHE A 177 -9.39 -6.22 -12.73
CA PHE A 177 -9.53 -5.33 -11.57
C PHE A 177 -8.78 -4.00 -11.76
N LEU A 178 -7.55 -4.03 -12.26
CA LEU A 178 -6.73 -2.83 -12.51
C LEU A 178 -7.32 -1.95 -13.62
N ASN A 179 -7.95 -2.55 -14.63
CA ASN A 179 -8.63 -1.85 -15.71
C ASN A 179 -9.99 -1.26 -15.30
N GLY A 180 -10.45 -1.52 -14.08
CA GLY A 180 -11.75 -1.05 -13.59
C GLY A 180 -12.94 -1.80 -14.20
N GLU A 181 -12.68 -2.94 -14.83
CA GLU A 181 -13.71 -3.86 -15.30
C GLU A 181 -14.21 -4.64 -14.09
N THR A 182 -15.30 -4.19 -13.47
CA THR A 182 -16.00 -5.01 -12.48
C THR A 182 -16.69 -6.16 -13.20
N ASP A 183 -16.46 -7.39 -12.72
CA ASP A 183 -17.11 -8.64 -13.14
C ASP A 183 -18.58 -8.38 -13.51
N ARG A 184 -18.92 -8.58 -14.79
CA ARG A 184 -20.30 -8.66 -15.28
C ARG A 184 -20.93 -9.99 -14.88
#